data_AF-A0A7C0ZD77-F1
#
_entry.id   AF-A0A7C0ZD77-F1
#
_cell.length_a   1.000
_cell.length_b   1.000
_cell.length_c   1.000
_cell.angle_alpha   90.00
_cell.angle_beta   90.00
_cell.angle_gamma   90.00
#
_symmetry.space_group_name_H-M   'P 1'
#
loop_
_entity.id
_entity.type
_entity.pdbx_description
1 polymer ?
#
loop_
_entity_poly.entity_id
_entity_poly.type
_entity_poly.pdbx_seq_one_letter_code
_entity_poly.pdbx_strand_id
1 'polypeptide(L)'
;MEEKIKNQPLLILLSSGGDRRVLADYLRKEGFLVKAPPPSEIDQKTLSTLSKWSLILLDEAMAQKIGDKILDAKHKQEIFLPVIVLTSQATRVNYWFEAGYDNVLLLPVRQKTFLAFLQHLIIIRVQSQKLYQQAQELAESEARYRQFVESPLVGFWLADEKAKFVFINQRLAEMSGYQVDEVVGKMTMLDPIAPE
;
A
#
# COMPACT_ATOMS: atom_id res chain seq x y z
N MET A 1 1.49 16.68 9.62
CA MET A 1 1.98 15.28 9.59
C MET A 1 1.63 14.56 10.88
N GLU A 2 1.91 15.14 12.05
CA GLU A 2 1.52 14.56 13.35
C GLU A 2 0.02 14.28 13.50
N GLU A 3 -0.85 15.20 13.09
CA GLU A 3 -2.32 15.02 13.17
C GLU A 3 -2.82 13.86 12.29
N LYS A 4 -2.17 13.65 11.13
CA LYS A 4 -2.45 12.52 10.21
C LYS A 4 -2.02 11.18 10.79
N ILE A 5 -1.03 11.14 11.68
CA ILE A 5 -0.56 9.94 12.38
C ILE A 5 -1.49 9.62 13.56
N LYS A 6 -1.93 10.65 14.30
CA LYS A 6 -2.82 10.47 15.46
C LYS A 6 -4.20 9.93 15.05
N ASN A 7 -4.76 10.33 13.90
CA ASN A 7 -6.04 9.77 13.42
C ASN A 7 -5.97 8.34 12.81
N GLN A 8 -4.87 7.60 13.01
CA GLN A 8 -4.71 6.27 12.44
C GLN A 8 -5.32 5.18 13.34
N PRO A 9 -6.11 4.24 12.78
CA PRO A 9 -6.73 3.17 13.53
C PRO A 9 -5.69 2.11 13.95
N LEU A 10 -5.59 1.85 15.25
CA LEU A 10 -4.72 0.83 15.84
C LEU A 10 -5.56 -0.32 16.43
N LEU A 11 -5.12 -1.55 16.21
CA LEU A 11 -5.70 -2.74 16.81
C LEU A 11 -4.76 -3.30 17.88
N ILE A 12 -5.28 -3.47 19.11
CA ILE A 12 -4.52 -4.00 20.23
C ILE A 12 -5.11 -5.36 20.62
N LEU A 13 -4.31 -6.41 20.47
CA LEU A 13 -4.66 -7.79 20.77
C LEU A 13 -3.75 -8.29 21.89
N LEU A 14 -4.03 -7.89 23.13
CA LEU A 14 -3.35 -8.43 24.32
C LEU A 14 -4.28 -9.38 25.07
N SER A 15 -3.69 -10.45 25.60
CA SER A 15 -4.34 -11.47 26.41
C SER A 15 -4.83 -10.91 27.75
N SER A 16 -3.96 -10.18 28.46
CA SER A 16 -4.25 -9.52 29.75
C SER A 16 -5.24 -8.38 29.61
N GLY A 17 -6.38 -8.47 30.31
CA GLY A 17 -7.40 -7.40 30.32
C GLY A 17 -6.92 -6.09 30.93
N GLY A 18 -6.06 -6.17 31.97
CA GLY A 18 -5.48 -5.00 32.62
C GLY A 18 -4.54 -4.24 31.69
N ASP A 19 -3.55 -4.93 31.13
CA ASP A 19 -2.56 -4.33 30.22
C ASP A 19 -3.22 -3.80 28.96
N ARG A 20 -4.19 -4.54 28.40
CA ARG A 20 -4.97 -4.10 27.24
C ARG A 20 -5.67 -2.78 27.51
N ARG A 21 -6.33 -2.63 28.67
CA ARG A 21 -7.03 -1.39 29.04
C ARG A 21 -6.04 -0.24 29.23
N VAL A 22 -4.99 -0.45 30.01
CA VAL A 22 -3.97 0.58 30.31
C VAL A 22 -3.33 1.08 29.02
N LEU A 23 -2.89 0.17 28.14
CA LEU A 23 -2.25 0.55 26.89
C LEU A 23 -3.22 1.26 25.93
N ALA A 24 -4.46 0.77 25.83
CA ALA A 24 -5.46 1.39 24.99
C ALA A 24 -5.81 2.81 25.45
N ASP A 25 -5.96 3.03 26.76
CA ASP A 25 -6.25 4.35 27.32
C ASP A 25 -5.07 5.31 27.16
N TYR A 26 -3.85 4.82 27.34
CA TYR A 26 -2.65 5.59 27.07
C TYR A 26 -2.58 6.06 25.61
N LEU A 27 -2.74 5.14 24.65
CA LEU A 27 -2.68 5.49 23.22
C LEU A 27 -3.83 6.40 22.78
N ARG A 28 -5.03 6.25 23.35
CA ARG A 28 -6.13 7.20 23.12
C ARG A 28 -5.80 8.60 23.62
N LYS A 29 -5.17 8.73 24.79
CA LYS A 29 -4.71 10.03 25.32
C LYS A 29 -3.65 10.68 24.41
N GLU A 30 -2.79 9.88 23.78
CA GLU A 30 -1.82 10.35 22.79
C GLU A 30 -2.46 10.75 21.44
N GLY A 31 -3.76 10.49 21.28
CA GLY A 31 -4.59 10.90 20.14
C GLY A 31 -4.88 9.79 19.14
N PHE A 32 -4.49 8.53 19.40
CA PHE A 32 -4.73 7.41 18.49
C PHE A 32 -6.16 6.86 18.54
N LEU A 33 -6.68 6.42 17.39
CA LEU A 33 -7.94 5.69 17.30
C LEU A 33 -7.71 4.22 17.64
N VAL A 34 -8.04 3.78 18.85
CA VAL A 34 -7.67 2.44 19.34
C VAL A 34 -8.88 1.54 19.54
N LYS A 35 -8.85 0.35 18.91
CA LYS A 35 -9.73 -0.78 19.23
C LYS A 35 -8.94 -1.88 19.94
N ALA A 36 -9.47 -2.35 21.06
CA ALA A 36 -8.79 -3.33 21.92
C ALA A 36 -9.79 -4.38 22.44
N PRO A 37 -10.30 -5.28 21.58
CA PRO A 37 -11.31 -6.26 21.95
C PRO A 37 -10.73 -7.29 22.94
N PRO A 38 -11.54 -7.89 23.82
CA PRO A 38 -11.11 -9.02 24.62
C PRO A 38 -10.81 -10.25 23.75
N PRO A 39 -9.89 -11.15 24.16
CA PRO A 39 -9.53 -12.33 23.39
C PRO A 39 -10.69 -13.26 23.02
N SER A 40 -11.79 -13.22 23.77
CA SER A 40 -13.03 -13.96 23.51
C SER A 40 -13.82 -13.42 22.32
N GLU A 41 -13.64 -12.15 21.95
CA GLU A 41 -14.33 -11.50 20.84
C GLU A 41 -13.51 -11.48 19.55
N ILE A 42 -12.28 -12.02 19.57
CA ILE A 42 -11.43 -12.08 18.37
C ILE A 42 -11.85 -13.29 17.53
N ASP A 43 -12.55 -13.01 16.45
CA ASP A 43 -13.14 -13.97 15.52
C ASP A 43 -12.66 -13.74 14.07
N GLN A 44 -13.22 -14.52 13.14
CA GLN A 44 -12.94 -14.33 11.70
C GLN A 44 -13.34 -12.95 11.20
N LYS A 45 -14.39 -12.33 11.76
CA LYS A 45 -14.81 -10.98 11.38
C LYS A 45 -13.76 -9.94 11.76
N THR A 46 -13.10 -10.11 12.89
CA THR A 46 -11.98 -9.25 13.29
C THR A 46 -10.83 -9.41 12.29
N LEU A 47 -10.48 -10.64 11.93
CA LEU A 47 -9.42 -10.94 10.96
C LEU A 47 -9.74 -10.48 9.53
N SER A 48 -11.00 -10.42 9.12
CA SER A 48 -11.36 -9.89 7.80
C SER A 48 -11.25 -8.37 7.71
N THR A 49 -11.11 -7.67 8.85
CA THR A 49 -10.94 -6.20 8.89
C THR A 49 -9.48 -5.75 8.97
N LEU A 50 -8.49 -6.65 8.84
CA LEU A 50 -7.07 -6.34 9.03
C LEU A 50 -6.57 -5.17 8.16
N SER A 51 -7.04 -5.09 6.91
CA SER A 51 -6.65 -4.02 5.97
C SER A 51 -7.05 -2.61 6.40
N LYS A 52 -8.06 -2.48 7.27
CA LYS A 52 -8.55 -1.19 7.79
C LYS A 52 -7.65 -0.61 8.87
N TRP A 53 -6.82 -1.44 9.51
CA TRP A 53 -5.92 -1.00 10.57
C TRP A 53 -4.62 -0.47 9.97
N SER A 54 -4.03 0.48 10.69
CA SER A 54 -2.74 1.07 10.33
C SER A 54 -1.59 0.41 11.07
N LEU A 55 -1.87 -0.28 12.17
CA LEU A 55 -0.91 -1.05 12.97
C LEU A 55 -1.63 -2.01 13.90
N ILE A 56 -1.02 -3.18 14.14
CA ILE A 56 -1.51 -4.18 15.08
C ILE A 56 -0.45 -4.45 16.15
N LEU A 57 -0.85 -4.42 17.42
CA LEU A 57 -0.01 -4.85 18.55
C LEU A 57 -0.53 -6.15 19.13
N LEU A 58 0.38 -7.09 19.40
CA LEU A 58 0.12 -8.34 20.08
C LEU A 58 1.02 -8.49 21.30
N ASP A 59 0.57 -9.20 22.34
CA ASP A 59 1.51 -9.83 23.26
C ASP A 59 1.91 -11.22 22.75
N GLU A 60 2.87 -11.86 23.43
CA GLU A 60 3.32 -13.19 23.05
C GLU A 60 2.21 -14.24 23.06
N ALA A 61 1.27 -14.18 24.01
CA ALA A 61 0.19 -15.16 24.11
C ALA A 61 -0.77 -15.06 22.92
N MET A 62 -1.12 -13.84 22.51
CA MET A 62 -1.94 -13.62 21.33
C MET A 62 -1.16 -13.92 20.04
N ALA A 63 0.12 -13.58 19.97
CA ALA A 63 0.99 -13.96 18.85
C ALA A 63 1.03 -15.48 18.65
N GLN A 64 1.18 -16.27 19.72
CA GLN A 64 1.12 -17.74 19.62
C GLN A 64 -0.26 -18.26 19.20
N LYS A 65 -1.34 -17.62 19.66
CA LYS A 65 -2.70 -18.11 19.44
C LYS A 65 -3.23 -17.82 18.04
N ILE A 66 -2.94 -16.63 17.50
CA ILE A 66 -3.55 -16.12 16.26
C ILE A 66 -2.54 -15.49 15.29
N GLY A 67 -1.25 -15.52 15.62
CA GLY A 67 -0.18 -14.91 14.82
C GLY A 67 -0.15 -15.39 13.38
N ASP A 68 -0.12 -16.71 13.17
CA ASP A 68 -0.07 -17.31 11.84
C ASP A 68 -1.20 -16.80 10.94
N LYS A 69 -2.42 -16.72 11.46
CA LYS A 69 -3.58 -16.20 10.70
C LYS A 69 -3.43 -14.73 10.34
N ILE A 70 -2.86 -13.92 11.23
CA ILE A 70 -2.62 -12.49 10.99
C ILE A 70 -1.52 -12.31 9.95
N LEU A 71 -0.43 -13.07 10.06
CA LEU A 71 0.70 -13.02 9.15
C LEU A 71 0.30 -13.50 7.75
N ASP A 72 -0.41 -14.62 7.63
CA ASP A 72 -0.98 -15.11 6.37
C ASP A 72 -1.87 -14.05 5.69
N ALA A 73 -2.74 -13.40 6.46
CA ALA A 73 -3.63 -12.37 5.95
C ALA A 73 -2.88 -11.08 5.60
N LYS A 74 -1.79 -10.75 6.31
CA LYS A 74 -0.89 -9.63 6.00
C LYS A 74 -0.14 -9.89 4.69
N HIS A 75 0.42 -11.08 4.50
CA HIS A 75 1.19 -11.43 3.30
C HIS A 75 0.35 -11.41 2.01
N LYS A 76 -0.96 -11.62 2.12
CA LYS A 76 -1.90 -11.52 0.98
C LYS A 76 -2.33 -10.09 0.65
N GLN A 77 -1.97 -9.11 1.48
CA GLN A 77 -2.28 -7.71 1.20
C GLN A 77 -1.17 -7.06 0.37
N GLU A 78 -1.57 -6.27 -0.62
CA GLU A 78 -0.62 -5.49 -1.44
C GLU A 78 -0.01 -4.32 -0.66
N ILE A 79 -0.74 -3.81 0.34
CA ILE A 79 -0.30 -2.68 1.14
C ILE A 79 0.22 -3.18 2.48
N PHE A 80 1.47 -2.84 2.80
CA PHE A 80 2.19 -3.22 4.02
C PHE A 80 1.40 -2.90 5.29
N LEU A 81 1.08 -3.89 6.13
CA LEU A 81 0.40 -3.72 7.42
C LEU A 81 1.35 -4.06 8.58
N PRO A 82 1.79 -3.10 9.42
CA PRO A 82 2.74 -3.38 10.49
C PRO A 82 2.09 -4.15 11.65
N VAL A 83 2.75 -5.21 12.10
CA VAL A 83 2.35 -6.10 13.18
C VAL A 83 3.52 -6.23 14.17
N ILE A 84 3.27 -5.87 15.42
CA ILE A 84 4.29 -5.78 16.48
C ILE A 84 4.00 -6.78 17.58
N VAL A 85 5.04 -7.45 18.09
CA VAL A 85 4.95 -8.28 19.30
C VAL A 85 5.54 -7.55 20.51
N LEU A 86 4.80 -7.52 21.61
CA LEU A 86 5.25 -7.10 22.92
C LEU A 86 5.70 -8.33 23.71
N THR A 87 6.95 -8.34 24.16
CA THR A 87 7.53 -9.48 24.89
C THR A 87 8.29 -8.99 26.11
N SER A 88 8.28 -9.77 27.20
CA SER A 88 9.20 -9.59 28.33
C SER A 88 10.42 -10.50 28.25
N GLN A 89 10.50 -11.37 27.23
CA GLN A 89 11.53 -12.39 27.06
C GLN A 89 12.54 -11.96 26.00
N ALA A 90 13.68 -11.41 26.43
CA ALA A 90 14.75 -10.99 25.53
C ALA A 90 15.25 -12.10 24.59
N THR A 91 15.22 -13.36 25.05
CA THR A 91 15.63 -14.54 24.25
C THR A 91 14.69 -14.84 23.09
N ARG A 92 13.45 -14.33 23.11
CA ARG A 92 12.45 -14.58 22.06
C ARG A 92 12.39 -13.49 21.01
N VAL A 93 13.19 -12.43 21.13
CA VAL A 93 13.18 -11.30 20.18
C VAL A 93 13.46 -11.77 18.75
N ASN A 94 14.53 -12.55 18.54
CA ASN A 94 14.88 -13.03 17.20
C ASN A 94 13.84 -14.00 16.65
N TYR A 95 13.30 -14.88 17.50
CA TYR A 95 12.22 -15.80 17.12
C TYR A 95 11.03 -15.06 16.52
N TRP A 96 10.61 -13.95 17.12
CA TRP A 96 9.48 -13.17 16.62
C TRP A 96 9.79 -12.44 15.31
N PHE A 97 11.02 -11.95 15.11
CA PHE A 97 11.41 -11.39 13.81
C PHE A 97 11.45 -12.45 12.71
N GLU A 98 12.02 -13.62 12.99
CA GLU A 98 12.09 -14.75 12.04
C GLU A 98 10.70 -15.28 11.67
N ALA A 99 9.74 -15.19 12.58
CA ALA A 99 8.35 -15.52 12.30
C ALA A 99 7.64 -14.53 11.35
N GLY A 100 8.22 -13.35 11.08
CA GLY A 100 7.68 -12.37 10.13
C GLY A 100 6.99 -11.16 10.75
N TYR A 101 7.14 -10.94 12.07
CA TYR A 101 6.69 -9.71 12.72
C TYR A 101 7.61 -8.54 12.39
N ASP A 102 7.05 -7.36 12.13
CA ASP A 102 7.82 -6.21 11.63
C ASP A 102 8.64 -5.51 12.72
N ASN A 103 8.21 -5.65 13.97
CA ASN A 103 8.95 -5.15 15.12
C ASN A 103 8.61 -5.94 16.37
N VAL A 104 9.55 -5.95 17.32
CA VAL A 104 9.40 -6.62 18.61
C VAL A 104 9.81 -5.63 19.70
N LEU A 105 8.90 -5.34 20.63
CA LEU A 105 9.16 -4.41 21.73
C LEU A 105 9.37 -5.20 23.02
N LEU A 106 10.60 -5.13 23.53
CA LEU A 106 10.97 -5.68 24.83
C LEU A 106 10.41 -4.79 25.94
N LEU A 107 9.65 -5.39 26.86
CA LEU A 107 9.07 -4.74 28.02
C LEU A 107 9.98 -4.92 29.25
N PRO A 108 10.14 -3.89 30.10
CA PRO A 108 9.52 -2.56 29.98
C PRO A 108 10.20 -1.69 28.91
N VAL A 109 9.40 -0.88 28.21
CA VAL A 109 9.86 0.09 27.22
C VAL A 109 9.53 1.51 27.67
N ARG A 110 10.43 2.47 27.43
CA ARG A 110 10.17 3.88 27.71
C ARG A 110 9.06 4.40 26.80
N GLN A 111 8.12 5.18 27.34
CA GLN A 111 6.98 5.75 26.60
C GLN A 111 7.39 6.46 25.31
N LYS A 112 8.40 7.34 25.36
CA LYS A 112 8.90 8.05 24.17
C LYS A 112 9.41 7.09 23.10
N THR A 113 10.14 6.05 23.50
CA THR A 113 10.65 5.02 22.59
C THR A 113 9.52 4.21 21.97
N PHE A 114 8.54 3.81 22.78
CA PHE A 114 7.35 3.11 22.32
C PHE A 114 6.57 3.92 21.27
N LEU A 115 6.26 5.19 21.56
CA LEU A 115 5.57 6.06 20.63
C LEU A 115 6.36 6.29 19.34
N ALA A 116 7.67 6.50 19.43
CA ALA A 116 8.51 6.68 18.26
C ALA A 116 8.44 5.47 17.31
N PHE A 117 8.48 4.25 17.85
CA PHE A 117 8.34 3.03 17.05
C PHE A 117 6.99 2.92 16.37
N LEU A 118 5.90 3.21 17.09
CA LEU A 118 4.56 3.18 16.50
C LEU A 118 4.40 4.22 15.39
N GLN A 119 4.81 5.47 15.66
CA GLN A 119 4.73 6.56 14.69
C GLN A 119 5.54 6.24 13.44
N HIS A 120 6.75 5.69 13.60
CA HIS A 120 7.60 5.32 12.47
C HIS A 120 6.93 4.28 11.56
N LEU A 121 6.40 3.20 12.14
CA LEU A 121 5.73 2.15 11.35
C LEU A 121 4.41 2.62 10.73
N ILE A 122 3.68 3.50 11.42
CA ILE A 122 2.48 4.14 10.87
C ILE A 122 2.83 5.03 9.67
N ILE A 123 3.93 5.78 9.72
CA ILE A 123 4.40 6.58 8.58
C ILE A 123 4.69 5.67 7.38
N ILE A 124 5.39 4.56 7.60
CA ILE A 124 5.68 3.58 6.54
C ILE A 124 4.38 3.02 5.95
N ARG A 125 3.41 2.65 6.79
CA ARG A 125 2.06 2.20 6.35
C ARG A 125 1.38 3.23 5.46
N VAL A 126 1.33 4.49 5.90
CA VAL A 126 0.65 5.58 5.18
C VAL A 126 1.37 5.87 3.85
N GLN A 127 2.70 5.80 3.83
CA GLN A 127 3.47 5.94 2.60
C GLN A 127 3.20 4.79 1.62
N SER A 128 3.17 3.55 2.11
CA SER A 128 2.82 2.38 1.29
C SER A 128 1.41 2.50 0.69
N GLN A 129 0.43 2.97 1.47
CA GLN A 129 -0.92 3.25 0.97
C GLN A 129 -0.92 4.30 -0.14
N LYS A 130 -0.19 5.40 0.04
CA LYS A 130 -0.09 6.47 -0.95
C LYS A 130 0.57 5.99 -2.24
N LEU A 131 1.67 5.25 -2.14
CA LEU A 131 2.38 4.71 -3.31
C LEU A 131 1.48 3.76 -4.10
N TYR A 132 0.74 2.90 -3.40
CA TYR A 132 -0.21 1.99 -4.03
C TYR A 132 -1.33 2.74 -4.78
N GLN A 133 -1.94 3.76 -4.15
CA GLN A 133 -2.95 4.60 -4.80
C GLN A 133 -2.40 5.32 -6.04
N GLN A 134 -1.20 5.89 -5.95
CA GLN A 134 -0.56 6.56 -7.09
C GLN A 134 -0.28 5.59 -8.25
N ALA A 135 0.12 4.36 -7.95
CA ALA A 135 0.33 3.33 -8.96
C ALA A 135 -0.99 2.94 -9.66
N GLN A 136 -2.09 2.83 -8.90
CA GLN A 136 -3.41 2.57 -9.48
C GLN A 136 -3.90 3.73 -10.35
N GLU A 137 -3.80 4.97 -9.87
CA GLU A 137 -4.19 6.16 -10.63
C GLU A 137 -3.39 6.29 -11.94
N LEU A 138 -2.08 6.01 -11.88
CA LEU A 138 -1.21 5.98 -13.05
C LEU A 138 -1.66 4.91 -14.04
N ALA A 139 -1.84 3.66 -13.60
CA ALA A 139 -2.27 2.56 -14.45
C ALA A 139 -3.63 2.82 -15.12
N GLU A 140 -4.59 3.39 -14.38
CA GLU A 140 -5.87 3.80 -14.96
C GLU A 140 -5.72 4.93 -15.98
N SER A 141 -4.86 5.91 -15.71
CA SER A 141 -4.60 7.02 -16.63
C SER A 141 -3.93 6.54 -17.92
N GLU A 142 -2.98 5.62 -17.83
CA GLU A 142 -2.32 4.98 -18.97
C GLU A 142 -3.31 4.15 -19.79
N ALA A 143 -4.20 3.39 -19.14
CA ALA A 143 -5.23 2.63 -19.81
C ALA A 143 -6.20 3.54 -20.57
N ARG A 144 -6.65 4.64 -19.96
CA ARG A 144 -7.51 5.64 -20.61
C ARG A 144 -6.79 6.33 -21.79
N TYR A 145 -5.53 6.71 -21.61
CA TYR A 145 -4.72 7.30 -22.69
C TYR A 145 -4.57 6.33 -23.86
N ARG A 146 -4.24 5.06 -23.59
CA ARG A 146 -4.13 4.02 -24.61
C ARG A 146 -5.44 3.81 -25.35
N GLN A 147 -6.58 3.78 -24.66
CA GLN A 147 -7.89 3.68 -25.31
C GLN A 147 -8.22 4.87 -26.21
N PHE A 148 -7.84 6.09 -25.80
CA PHE A 148 -8.07 7.29 -26.59
C PHE A 148 -7.17 7.33 -27.83
N VAL A 149 -5.88 7.04 -27.67
CA VAL A 149 -4.91 7.04 -28.77
C VAL A 149 -5.16 5.89 -29.73
N GLU A 150 -5.47 4.69 -29.26
CA GLU A 150 -5.81 3.53 -30.10
C GLU A 150 -7.29 3.50 -30.49
N SER A 151 -7.97 4.65 -30.42
CA SER A 151 -9.36 4.74 -30.82
C SER A 151 -9.52 4.41 -32.30
N PRO A 152 -10.41 3.48 -32.68
CA PRO A 152 -10.68 3.17 -34.09
C PRO A 152 -11.41 4.30 -34.81
N LEU A 153 -11.87 5.33 -34.09
CA LEU A 153 -12.66 6.42 -34.66
C LEU A 153 -11.82 7.57 -35.20
N VAL A 154 -10.60 7.77 -34.69
CA VAL A 154 -9.78 8.95 -34.99
C VAL A 154 -8.34 8.52 -35.24
N GLY A 155 -7.75 9.00 -36.33
CA GLY A 155 -6.30 8.88 -36.56
C GLY A 155 -5.54 9.80 -35.61
N PHE A 156 -4.56 9.26 -34.89
CA PHE A 156 -3.74 9.98 -33.92
C PHE A 156 -2.27 9.90 -34.33
N TRP A 157 -1.54 11.00 -34.16
CA TRP A 157 -0.11 11.04 -34.41
C TRP A 157 0.62 11.95 -33.43
N LEU A 158 1.91 11.69 -33.26
CA LEU A 158 2.87 12.60 -32.63
C LEU A 158 4.00 12.84 -33.61
N ALA A 159 4.49 14.07 -33.67
CA ALA A 159 5.62 14.46 -34.47
C ALA A 159 6.68 15.19 -33.63
N ASP A 160 7.94 15.10 -34.06
CA ASP A 160 9.04 15.83 -33.43
C ASP A 160 9.09 17.30 -33.91
N GLU A 161 10.08 18.06 -33.42
CA GLU A 161 10.29 19.46 -33.80
C GLU A 161 10.55 19.68 -35.30
N LYS A 162 10.92 18.63 -36.05
CA LYS A 162 11.14 18.66 -37.51
C LYS A 162 9.93 18.13 -38.28
N ALA A 163 8.78 18.02 -37.63
CA ALA A 163 7.54 17.47 -38.18
C ALA A 163 7.64 16.00 -38.63
N LYS A 164 8.64 15.25 -38.15
CA LYS A 164 8.79 13.84 -38.44
C LYS A 164 7.87 13.02 -37.55
N PHE A 165 7.13 12.06 -38.10
CA PHE A 165 6.26 11.23 -37.29
C PHE A 165 7.08 10.38 -36.32
N VAL A 166 6.78 10.50 -35.02
CA VAL A 166 7.36 9.72 -33.92
C VAL A 166 6.40 8.63 -33.48
N PHE A 167 5.11 8.84 -33.70
CA PHE A 167 4.05 7.87 -33.43
C PHE A 167 2.89 8.11 -34.38
N ILE A 168 2.26 7.04 -34.86
CA ILE A 168 0.90 7.06 -35.41
C ILE A 168 0.12 5.89 -34.83
N ASN A 169 -1.18 6.03 -34.61
CA ASN A 169 -2.02 4.91 -34.21
C ASN A 169 -2.43 4.06 -35.42
N GLN A 170 -2.95 2.86 -35.16
CA GLN A 170 -3.37 1.94 -36.22
C GLN A 170 -4.44 2.55 -37.14
N ARG A 171 -5.35 3.36 -36.57
CA ARG A 171 -6.40 4.00 -37.35
C ARG A 171 -5.85 4.99 -38.39
N LEU A 172 -4.82 5.77 -38.04
CA LEU A 172 -4.20 6.69 -38.98
C LEU A 172 -3.44 5.94 -40.09
N ALA A 173 -2.76 4.85 -39.74
CA ALA A 173 -2.13 3.96 -40.71
C ALA A 173 -3.17 3.46 -41.74
N GLU A 174 -4.30 2.92 -41.27
CA GLU A 174 -5.41 2.48 -42.12
C GLU A 174 -6.01 3.62 -42.98
N MET A 175 -6.20 4.81 -42.40
CA MET A 175 -6.79 5.95 -43.12
C MET A 175 -5.87 6.52 -44.19
N SER A 176 -4.56 6.52 -43.95
CA SER A 176 -3.55 7.04 -44.87
C SER A 176 -3.08 6.01 -45.89
N GLY A 177 -3.35 4.72 -45.67
CA GLY A 177 -2.94 3.62 -46.55
C GLY A 177 -1.50 3.14 -46.35
N TYR A 178 -0.78 3.68 -45.37
CA TYR A 178 0.59 3.29 -45.03
C TYR A 178 0.63 2.41 -43.78
N GLN A 179 1.64 1.57 -43.66
CA GLN A 179 1.92 0.87 -42.41
C GLN A 179 2.63 1.79 -41.40
N VAL A 180 2.45 1.52 -40.10
CA VAL A 180 3.10 2.29 -39.01
C VAL A 180 4.62 2.40 -39.22
N ASP A 181 5.26 1.30 -39.58
CA ASP A 181 6.72 1.23 -39.80
C ASP A 181 7.20 1.97 -41.05
N GLU A 182 6.29 2.30 -41.97
CA GLU A 182 6.59 3.09 -43.18
C GLU A 182 6.53 4.59 -42.89
N VAL A 183 5.74 5.00 -41.89
CA VAL A 183 5.53 6.40 -41.53
C VAL A 183 6.48 6.83 -40.41
N VAL A 184 6.51 6.09 -39.30
CA VAL A 184 7.27 6.46 -38.10
C VAL A 184 8.76 6.49 -38.40
N GLY A 185 9.41 7.62 -38.12
CA GLY A 185 10.85 7.77 -38.33
C GLY A 185 11.29 7.77 -39.79
N LYS A 186 10.36 7.82 -40.75
CA LYS A 186 10.67 7.85 -42.19
C LYS A 186 9.98 9.00 -42.92
N MET A 187 8.75 9.32 -42.54
CA MET A 187 7.95 10.38 -43.16
C MET A 187 7.80 11.62 -42.26
N THR A 188 7.49 12.74 -42.89
CA THR A 188 7.14 14.02 -42.24
C THR A 188 5.72 14.42 -42.57
N MET A 189 5.12 15.29 -41.75
CA MET A 189 3.77 15.83 -42.01
C MET A 189 3.68 16.66 -43.30
N LEU A 190 4.82 17.01 -43.91
CA LEU A 190 4.88 17.75 -45.17
C LEU A 190 4.94 16.83 -46.39
N ASP A 191 5.10 15.51 -46.19
CA ASP A 191 5.08 14.54 -47.26
C ASP A 191 3.65 14.41 -47.81
N PRO A 192 3.47 14.29 -49.14
CA PRO A 192 2.15 14.16 -49.73
C PRO A 192 1.44 12.89 -49.22
N ILE A 193 0.26 13.07 -48.61
CA ILE A 193 -0.49 12.03 -47.88
C ILE A 193 -1.29 11.09 -48.82
N ALA A 194 -1.11 11.20 -50.13
CA ALA A 194 -1.79 10.33 -51.09
C ALA A 194 -0.77 9.61 -51.99
N PRO A 195 -0.74 8.27 -52.01
CA PRO A 195 -0.22 7.57 -53.18
C PRO A 195 -1.14 7.86 -54.36
N GLU A 196 -0.57 8.12 -55.55
CA GLU A 196 -1.32 8.03 -56.82
C GLU A 196 -1.86 6.61 -57.06
#